data_AF-A0A2E8XRR1-F1
#
_entry.id   AF-A0A2E8XRR1-F1
#
_cell.length_a   1.000
_cell.length_b   1.000
_cell.length_c   1.000
_cell.angle_alpha   90.00
_cell.angle_beta   90.00
_cell.angle_gamma   90.00
#
_symmetry.space_group_name_H-M   'P 1'
#
loop_
_entity.id
_entity.type
_entity.pdbx_description
1 polymer ?
#
loop_
_entity_poly.entity_id
_entity_poly.type
_entity_poly.pdbx_seq_one_letter_code
_entity_poly.pdbx_strand_id
1 'polypeptide(L)'
;MARFIAGRLFGWPEFAEDGDDVWLVHIEEPTFFLRVIHRPEDLIPTGELTDLYFPLEDDGRFAVGNLIFMEPRPVDPREVAQLVALAINCVHDDDLKQRLALTNRPFSPSSAELQPEDVPVGFVVGALHDSETGAIDDVPWVVHLGPPPFAMRVCDLNDEDLEPDDIWANVGEGYALAHLHWLSSLASDRDDIRFLAETAAGIVRDAVEDVMPELLAT
;
A
#
# COMPACT_ATOMS: atom_id res chain seq x y z
N MET A 1 -13.34 12.44 3.79
CA MET A 1 -12.40 11.99 2.76
C MET A 1 -11.43 11.01 3.39
N ALA A 2 -11.21 9.85 2.78
CA ALA A 2 -10.17 8.91 3.19
C ALA A 2 -9.48 8.39 1.93
N ARG A 3 -8.15 8.38 1.93
CA ARG A 3 -7.34 7.97 0.79
C ARG A 3 -6.51 6.75 1.15
N PHE A 4 -6.59 5.74 0.28
CA PHE A 4 -5.87 4.49 0.46
C PHE A 4 -4.96 4.24 -0.73
N ILE A 5 -3.71 3.91 -0.48
CA ILE A 5 -2.89 3.26 -1.49
C ILE A 5 -3.12 1.75 -1.32
N ALA A 6 -3.78 1.15 -2.30
CA ALA A 6 -3.94 -0.29 -2.38
C ALA A 6 -2.92 -0.83 -3.37
N GLY A 7 -2.14 -1.83 -2.95
CA GLY A 7 -1.06 -2.32 -3.78
C GLY A 7 -0.58 -3.71 -3.40
N ARG A 8 0.35 -4.20 -4.20
CA ARG A 8 1.06 -5.45 -3.95
C ARG A 8 2.41 -5.18 -3.31
N LEU A 9 2.83 -6.08 -2.43
CA LEU A 9 4.10 -5.98 -1.71
C LEU A 9 5.25 -6.62 -2.50
N PHE A 10 6.39 -5.92 -2.54
CA PHE A 10 7.61 -6.35 -3.23
C PHE A 10 8.86 -6.12 -2.36
N GLY A 11 9.89 -6.91 -2.59
CA GLY A 11 11.22 -6.71 -2.02
C GLY A 11 11.34 -7.08 -0.54
N TRP A 12 10.39 -7.83 0.02
CA TRP A 12 10.49 -8.33 1.41
C TRP A 12 10.82 -9.83 1.45
N PRO A 13 12.06 -10.22 1.83
CA PRO A 13 12.51 -11.62 1.75
C PRO A 13 11.73 -12.64 2.61
N GLU A 14 10.97 -12.19 3.61
CA GLU A 14 10.22 -13.07 4.51
C GLU A 14 8.83 -13.45 3.95
N PHE A 15 8.41 -12.81 2.86
CA PHE A 15 7.17 -13.08 2.16
C PHE A 15 7.47 -13.89 0.90
N ALA A 16 6.73 -14.98 0.70
CA ALA A 16 7.18 -16.12 -0.09
C ALA A 16 7.41 -15.81 -1.58
N GLU A 17 6.62 -14.91 -2.18
CA GLU A 17 6.76 -14.46 -3.57
C GLU A 17 6.36 -12.98 -3.73
N ASP A 18 7.19 -12.22 -4.43
CA ASP A 18 6.94 -10.80 -4.73
C ASP A 18 5.64 -10.62 -5.50
N GLY A 19 4.81 -9.71 -5.00
CA GLY A 19 3.53 -9.35 -5.59
C GLY A 19 2.34 -10.17 -5.09
N ASP A 20 2.51 -11.18 -4.25
CA ASP A 20 1.39 -12.06 -3.89
C ASP A 20 0.49 -11.51 -2.78
N ASP A 21 1.04 -10.68 -1.89
CA ASP A 21 0.31 -10.02 -0.81
C ASP A 21 -0.27 -8.68 -1.24
N VAL A 22 -1.51 -8.42 -0.84
CA VAL A 22 -2.23 -7.15 -1.09
C VAL A 22 -2.33 -6.36 0.20
N TRP A 23 -1.94 -5.10 0.11
CA TRP A 23 -1.85 -4.16 1.23
C TRP A 23 -2.71 -2.93 0.96
N LEU A 24 -3.26 -2.36 2.03
CA LEU A 24 -4.08 -1.15 2.05
C LEU A 24 -3.45 -0.18 3.04
N VAL A 25 -2.95 0.94 2.54
CA VAL A 25 -2.28 1.95 3.37
C VAL A 25 -3.13 3.20 3.41
N HIS A 26 -3.66 3.54 4.58
CA HIS A 26 -4.32 4.82 4.80
C HIS A 26 -3.24 5.89 4.98
N ILE A 27 -3.21 6.87 4.08
CA ILE A 27 -2.11 7.86 4.02
C ILE A 27 -2.43 9.18 4.73
N GLU A 28 -3.64 9.34 5.26
CA GLU A 28 -4.06 10.52 6.02
C GLU A 28 -4.04 10.22 7.52
N GLU A 29 -4.06 11.23 8.38
CA GLU A 29 -4.16 10.97 9.83
C GLU A 29 -5.56 10.40 10.15
N PRO A 30 -5.66 9.26 10.87
CA PRO A 30 -4.56 8.45 11.41
C PRO A 30 -3.91 7.53 10.35
N THR A 31 -2.58 7.53 10.27
CA THR A 31 -1.87 6.67 9.31
C THR A 31 -1.77 5.24 9.84
N PHE A 32 -2.27 4.29 9.05
CA PHE A 32 -2.21 2.87 9.35
C PHE A 32 -2.18 2.05 8.07
N PHE A 33 -1.89 0.76 8.21
CA PHE A 33 -2.06 -0.19 7.13
C PHE A 33 -2.84 -1.42 7.57
N LEU A 34 -3.39 -2.09 6.57
CA LEU A 34 -4.07 -3.38 6.63
C LEU A 34 -3.51 -4.23 5.49
N ARG A 35 -3.77 -5.53 5.53
CA ARG A 35 -3.48 -6.43 4.41
C ARG A 35 -4.58 -7.46 4.25
N VAL A 36 -4.65 -8.03 3.05
CA VAL A 36 -5.44 -9.24 2.82
C VAL A 36 -4.69 -10.43 3.40
N ILE A 37 -5.39 -11.26 4.18
CA ILE A 37 -4.87 -12.45 4.85
C ILE A 37 -5.76 -13.66 4.57
N HIS A 38 -5.22 -14.85 4.80
CA HIS A 38 -6.05 -16.03 5.00
C HIS A 38 -6.97 -15.83 6.20
N ARG A 39 -8.25 -16.13 6.02
CA ARG A 39 -9.24 -16.00 7.09
C ARG A 39 -8.86 -16.95 8.23
N PRO A 40 -8.72 -16.44 9.46
CA PRO A 40 -8.55 -17.29 10.63
C PRO A 40 -9.78 -18.15 10.88
N GLU A 41 -9.64 -19.47 10.89
CA GLU A 41 -10.76 -20.40 11.20
C GLU A 41 -10.91 -20.67 12.70
N ASP A 42 -9.80 -20.65 13.46
CA ASP A 42 -9.75 -21.11 14.86
C ASP A 42 -9.27 -20.05 15.88
N LEU A 43 -9.05 -18.79 15.45
CA LEU A 43 -8.57 -17.73 16.34
C LEU A 43 -9.73 -17.13 17.15
N ILE A 44 -9.63 -17.23 18.48
CA ILE A 44 -10.47 -16.47 19.42
C ILE A 44 -9.85 -15.07 19.52
N PRO A 45 -10.55 -13.99 19.14
CA PRO A 45 -9.99 -12.64 19.21
C PRO A 45 -9.57 -12.32 20.66
N THR A 46 -8.33 -11.87 20.86
CA THR A 46 -7.85 -11.51 22.20
C THR A 46 -8.39 -10.16 22.67
N GLY A 47 -8.94 -9.37 21.75
CA GLY A 47 -9.44 -8.02 21.97
C GLY A 47 -8.47 -6.92 21.52
N GLU A 48 -7.30 -7.29 20.99
CA GLU A 48 -6.37 -6.38 20.32
C GLU A 48 -6.86 -6.02 18.91
N LEU A 49 -6.51 -4.81 18.42
CA LEU A 49 -6.92 -4.35 17.09
C LEU A 49 -6.25 -5.14 15.96
N THR A 50 -5.05 -5.66 16.20
CA THR A 50 -4.28 -6.52 15.29
C THR A 50 -4.98 -7.85 15.01
N ASP A 51 -5.78 -8.34 15.96
CA ASP A 51 -6.57 -9.56 15.84
C ASP A 51 -7.89 -9.36 15.07
N LEU A 52 -8.28 -8.10 14.83
CA LEU A 52 -9.48 -7.83 14.06
C LEU A 52 -9.24 -8.19 12.61
N TYR A 53 -10.17 -8.98 12.07
CA TYR A 53 -10.24 -9.29 10.67
C TYR A 53 -11.67 -9.18 10.17
N PHE A 54 -11.81 -8.83 8.90
CA PHE A 54 -13.08 -8.59 8.23
C PHE A 54 -13.11 -9.46 6.97
N PRO A 55 -13.96 -10.51 6.93
CA PRO A 55 -14.04 -11.41 5.78
C PRO A 55 -14.36 -10.65 4.49
N LEU A 56 -13.71 -11.03 3.39
CA LEU A 56 -14.05 -10.51 2.07
C LEU A 56 -15.38 -11.13 1.61
N GLU A 57 -16.23 -10.31 0.97
CA GLU A 57 -17.55 -10.77 0.51
C GLU A 57 -17.45 -11.75 -0.68
N ASP A 58 -16.49 -11.50 -1.58
CA ASP A 58 -16.29 -12.26 -2.81
C ASP A 58 -15.66 -13.65 -2.57
N ASP A 59 -14.82 -13.79 -1.55
CA ASP A 59 -14.15 -15.05 -1.20
C ASP A 59 -13.95 -15.19 0.31
N GLY A 60 -14.81 -16.01 0.92
CA GLY A 60 -14.83 -16.23 2.37
C GLY A 60 -13.61 -16.95 2.95
N ARG A 61 -12.64 -17.36 2.11
CA ARG A 61 -11.33 -17.88 2.55
C ARG A 61 -10.37 -16.77 2.97
N PHE A 62 -10.68 -15.52 2.65
CA PHE A 62 -9.81 -14.39 2.89
C PHE A 62 -10.51 -13.31 3.74
N ALA A 63 -9.69 -12.46 4.34
CA ALA A 63 -10.14 -11.33 5.15
C ALA A 63 -9.16 -10.17 5.03
N VAL A 64 -9.61 -8.95 5.32
CA VAL A 64 -8.72 -7.82 5.61
C VAL A 64 -8.40 -7.84 7.10
N GLY A 65 -7.13 -7.82 7.46
CA GLY A 65 -6.66 -7.87 8.85
C GLY A 65 -5.32 -7.20 9.08
N ASN A 66 -4.72 -7.45 10.24
CA ASN A 66 -3.46 -6.86 10.70
C ASN A 66 -3.47 -5.33 10.67
N LEU A 67 -4.46 -4.72 11.35
CA LEU A 67 -4.50 -3.27 11.52
C LEU A 67 -3.32 -2.81 12.38
N ILE A 68 -2.37 -2.11 11.76
CA ILE A 68 -1.18 -1.58 12.44
C ILE A 68 -1.07 -0.08 12.16
N PHE A 69 -1.02 0.71 13.24
CA PHE A 69 -0.80 2.15 13.16
C PHE A 69 0.69 2.45 12.99
N MET A 70 1.02 3.37 12.09
CA MET A 70 2.41 3.81 11.91
C MET A 70 2.88 4.71 13.04
N GLU A 71 1.95 5.39 13.72
CA GLU A 71 2.24 6.16 14.92
C GLU A 71 1.30 5.81 16.06
N PRO A 72 1.81 5.64 17.29
CA PRO A 72 0.96 5.42 18.45
C PRO A 72 0.21 6.71 18.80
N ARG A 73 -1.08 6.77 18.46
CA ARG A 73 -1.98 7.86 18.89
C ARG A 73 -3.34 7.32 19.31
N PRO A 74 -4.01 7.95 20.30
CA PRO A 74 -5.38 7.63 20.63
C PRO A 74 -6.31 8.10 19.51
N VAL A 75 -6.95 7.16 18.81
CA VAL A 75 -7.95 7.41 17.78
C VAL A 75 -9.31 6.88 18.27
N ASP A 76 -10.42 7.54 17.94
CA ASP A 76 -11.75 7.02 18.24
C ASP A 76 -11.97 5.68 17.49
N PRO A 77 -12.25 4.57 18.18
CA PRO A 77 -12.51 3.27 17.53
C PRO A 77 -13.63 3.32 16.47
N ARG A 78 -14.59 4.25 16.59
CA ARG A 78 -15.67 4.42 15.61
C ARG A 78 -15.15 4.97 14.29
N GLU A 79 -14.21 5.92 14.36
CA GLU A 79 -13.56 6.48 13.19
C GLU A 79 -12.71 5.41 12.50
N VAL A 80 -11.91 4.67 13.27
CA VAL A 80 -11.12 3.54 12.75
C VAL A 80 -12.02 2.51 12.05
N ALA A 81 -13.14 2.13 12.67
CA ALA A 81 -14.07 1.18 12.07
C ALA A 81 -14.66 1.68 10.74
N GLN A 82 -14.94 2.98 10.62
CA GLN A 82 -15.40 3.58 9.36
C GLN A 82 -14.31 3.54 8.30
N LEU A 83 -13.07 3.89 8.65
CA LEU A 83 -11.94 3.84 7.72
C LEU A 83 -11.65 2.41 7.25
N VAL A 84 -11.72 1.41 8.14
CA VAL A 84 -11.56 0.00 7.77
C VAL A 84 -12.67 -0.46 6.81
N ALA A 85 -13.92 -0.06 7.04
CA ALA A 85 -15.01 -0.37 6.11
C ALA A 85 -14.77 0.23 4.71
N LEU A 86 -14.24 1.46 4.63
CA LEU A 86 -13.86 2.08 3.36
C LEU A 86 -12.68 1.36 2.70
N ALA A 87 -11.71 0.89 3.48
CA ALA A 87 -10.59 0.09 2.97
C ALA A 87 -11.06 -1.26 2.38
N ILE A 88 -12.04 -1.92 3.00
CA ILE A 88 -12.62 -3.16 2.47
C ILE A 88 -13.31 -2.89 1.13
N ASN A 89 -14.11 -1.82 1.04
CA ASN A 89 -14.75 -1.43 -0.21
C ASN A 89 -13.73 -1.16 -1.32
N CYS A 90 -12.59 -0.54 -0.99
CA CYS A 90 -11.49 -0.29 -1.91
C CYS A 90 -11.00 -1.60 -2.57
N VAL A 91 -10.77 -2.68 -1.79
CA VAL A 91 -10.35 -3.99 -2.35
C VAL A 91 -11.40 -4.61 -3.27
N HIS A 92 -12.68 -4.26 -3.09
CA HIS A 92 -13.77 -4.78 -3.91
C HIS A 92 -13.97 -4.01 -5.23
N ASP A 93 -13.34 -2.85 -5.41
CA ASP A 93 -13.44 -2.04 -6.61
C ASP A 93 -12.87 -2.76 -7.85
N ASP A 94 -13.66 -2.83 -8.92
CA ASP A 94 -13.33 -3.60 -10.12
C ASP A 94 -12.17 -2.97 -10.92
N ASP A 95 -12.13 -1.64 -11.00
CA ASP A 95 -11.05 -0.93 -11.70
C ASP A 95 -9.74 -1.10 -10.92
N LEU A 96 -9.80 -1.07 -9.59
CA LEU A 96 -8.64 -1.35 -8.75
C LEU A 96 -8.17 -2.79 -8.86
N LYS A 97 -9.09 -3.77 -8.81
CA LYS A 97 -8.78 -5.19 -9.01
C LYS A 97 -8.10 -5.42 -10.35
N GLN A 98 -8.55 -4.74 -11.40
CA GLN A 98 -7.96 -4.78 -12.72
C GLN A 98 -6.53 -4.19 -12.72
N ARG A 99 -6.35 -2.98 -12.21
CA ARG A 99 -5.03 -2.31 -12.10
C ARG A 99 -4.01 -3.12 -11.29
N LEU A 100 -4.46 -3.77 -10.23
CA LEU A 100 -3.65 -4.67 -9.41
C LEU A 100 -3.54 -6.08 -10.00
N ALA A 101 -4.07 -6.35 -11.20
CA ALA A 101 -4.06 -7.64 -11.87
C ALA A 101 -4.64 -8.81 -11.04
N LEU A 102 -5.57 -8.54 -10.12
CA LEU A 102 -6.11 -9.56 -9.19
C LEU A 102 -6.91 -10.66 -9.91
N THR A 103 -7.46 -10.37 -11.10
CA THR A 103 -8.20 -11.37 -11.89
C THR A 103 -7.28 -12.39 -12.54
N ASN A 104 -6.13 -11.96 -13.04
CA ASN A 104 -5.17 -12.82 -13.76
C ASN A 104 -4.12 -13.43 -12.83
N ARG A 105 -3.82 -12.73 -11.74
CA ARG A 105 -2.92 -13.18 -10.69
C ARG A 105 -3.61 -13.00 -9.33
N PRO A 106 -4.48 -13.93 -8.91
CA PRO A 106 -5.12 -13.84 -7.60
C PRO A 106 -4.08 -13.68 -6.49
N PHE A 107 -4.41 -12.93 -5.45
CA PHE A 107 -3.54 -12.79 -4.29
C PHE A 107 -3.38 -14.13 -3.56
N SER A 108 -2.18 -14.36 -3.03
CA SER A 108 -1.81 -15.55 -2.26
C SER A 108 -1.12 -15.10 -0.98
N PRO A 109 -1.89 -14.57 -0.02
CA PRO A 109 -1.35 -13.81 1.08
C PRO A 109 -0.53 -14.71 1.99
N SER A 110 0.60 -14.20 2.48
CA SER A 110 1.47 -14.93 3.38
C SER A 110 0.74 -15.29 4.68
N SER A 111 1.05 -16.47 5.22
CA SER A 111 0.58 -16.88 6.55
C SER A 111 1.37 -16.23 7.70
N ALA A 112 2.31 -15.33 7.40
CA ALA A 112 3.12 -14.65 8.41
C ALA A 112 2.23 -13.84 9.35
N GLU A 113 2.30 -14.07 10.65
CA GLU A 113 1.70 -13.17 11.65
C GLU A 113 2.59 -11.93 11.79
N LEU A 114 2.01 -10.73 11.69
CA LEU A 114 2.75 -9.48 11.81
C LEU A 114 2.49 -8.83 13.15
N GLN A 115 3.55 -8.61 13.91
CA GLN A 115 3.56 -7.68 15.04
C GLN A 115 3.93 -6.27 14.57
N PRO A 116 3.63 -5.23 15.35
CA PRO A 116 4.04 -3.86 15.03
C PRO A 116 5.54 -3.67 14.83
N GLU A 117 6.38 -4.52 15.40
CA GLU A 117 7.84 -4.55 15.19
C GLU A 117 8.28 -5.23 13.89
N ASP A 118 7.41 -6.04 13.27
CA ASP A 118 7.68 -6.80 12.05
C ASP A 118 7.25 -6.01 10.80
N VAL A 119 7.25 -4.67 10.83
CA VAL A 119 6.79 -3.87 9.69
C VAL A 119 7.61 -4.20 8.44
N PRO A 120 6.97 -4.42 7.28
CA PRO A 120 7.66 -4.70 6.03
C PRO A 120 8.81 -3.74 5.75
N VAL A 121 9.99 -4.31 5.49
CA VAL A 121 11.11 -3.58 4.89
C VAL A 121 11.04 -3.55 3.36
N GLY A 122 9.89 -3.92 2.80
CA GLY A 122 9.60 -3.90 1.36
C GLY A 122 8.82 -2.66 0.92
N PHE A 123 8.33 -2.73 -0.31
CA PHE A 123 7.61 -1.65 -0.98
C PHE A 123 6.24 -2.14 -1.45
N VAL A 124 5.19 -1.41 -1.08
CA VAL A 124 3.85 -1.62 -1.65
C VAL A 124 3.75 -0.77 -2.91
N VAL A 125 3.62 -1.42 -4.07
CA VAL A 125 3.39 -0.75 -5.36
C VAL A 125 1.92 -0.93 -5.73
N GLY A 126 1.24 0.17 -6.07
CA GLY A 126 -0.20 0.11 -6.32
C GLY A 126 -0.78 1.42 -6.79
N ALA A 127 -2.08 1.61 -6.53
CA ALA A 127 -2.81 2.80 -6.96
C ALA A 127 -3.44 3.51 -5.75
N LEU A 128 -3.55 4.83 -5.84
CA LEU A 128 -4.25 5.64 -4.86
C LEU A 128 -5.75 5.65 -5.18
N HIS A 129 -6.57 5.23 -4.23
CA HIS A 129 -8.03 5.25 -4.32
C HIS A 129 -8.61 6.27 -3.32
N ASP A 130 -9.44 7.17 -3.83
CA ASP A 130 -10.20 8.14 -3.05
C ASP A 130 -11.60 7.59 -2.72
N SER A 131 -11.82 7.28 -1.45
CA SER A 131 -13.08 6.68 -0.98
C SER A 131 -14.31 7.59 -1.09
N GLU A 132 -14.13 8.91 -1.24
CA GLU A 132 -15.25 9.85 -1.34
C GLU A 132 -15.79 9.94 -2.78
N THR A 133 -14.89 9.92 -3.75
CA THR A 133 -15.23 10.06 -5.17
C THR A 133 -15.27 8.73 -5.91
N GLY A 134 -14.64 7.68 -5.37
CA GLY A 134 -14.36 6.43 -6.06
C GLY A 134 -13.28 6.57 -7.14
N ALA A 135 -12.58 7.71 -7.20
CA ALA A 135 -11.54 7.93 -8.18
C ALA A 135 -10.27 7.16 -7.82
N ILE A 136 -9.63 6.59 -8.84
CA ILE A 136 -8.31 5.96 -8.73
C ILE A 136 -7.32 6.82 -9.52
N ASP A 137 -6.19 7.17 -8.91
CA ASP A 137 -5.13 7.92 -9.60
C ASP A 137 -4.62 7.10 -10.80
N ASP A 138 -4.39 7.76 -11.93
CA ASP A 138 -4.05 7.14 -13.20
C ASP A 138 -2.60 6.65 -13.29
N VAL A 139 -1.80 7.01 -12.28
CA VAL A 139 -0.39 6.62 -12.19
C VAL A 139 -0.12 5.78 -10.93
N PRO A 140 0.93 4.94 -10.96
CA PRO A 140 1.34 4.16 -9.80
C PRO A 140 1.78 5.02 -8.62
N TRP A 141 1.60 4.47 -7.44
CA TRP A 141 2.16 4.92 -6.19
C TRP A 141 3.04 3.82 -5.59
N VAL A 142 4.06 4.22 -4.84
CA VAL A 142 4.90 3.32 -4.07
C VAL A 142 4.94 3.76 -2.61
N VAL A 143 4.83 2.80 -1.70
CA VAL A 143 4.90 3.01 -0.26
C VAL A 143 6.03 2.19 0.32
N HIS A 144 6.91 2.81 1.08
CA HIS A 144 7.82 2.13 1.99
C HIS A 144 7.19 2.13 3.38
N LEU A 145 6.98 0.93 3.96
CA LEU A 145 6.32 0.78 5.27
C LEU A 145 7.33 0.79 6.42
N GLY A 146 8.57 0.35 6.19
CA GLY A 146 9.64 0.37 7.17
C GLY A 146 10.14 1.80 7.46
N PRO A 147 10.98 1.99 8.49
CA PRO A 147 11.54 3.30 8.82
C PRO A 147 12.59 3.75 7.78
N PRO A 148 12.48 4.96 7.19
CA PRO A 148 11.35 5.90 7.30
C PRO A 148 10.13 5.51 6.45
N PRO A 149 8.90 5.57 6.98
CA PRO A 149 7.73 5.24 6.20
C PRO A 149 7.29 6.44 5.35
N PHE A 150 7.09 6.21 4.06
CA PHE A 150 6.69 7.24 3.10
C PHE A 150 5.89 6.67 1.95
N ALA A 151 5.17 7.53 1.24
CA ALA A 151 4.60 7.26 -0.07
C ALA A 151 5.17 8.23 -1.12
N MET A 152 5.32 7.78 -2.36
CA MET A 152 5.70 8.61 -3.51
C MET A 152 4.83 8.25 -4.71
N ARG A 153 4.56 9.24 -5.54
CA ARG A 153 3.81 9.11 -6.79
C ARG A 153 4.76 8.96 -7.96
N VAL A 154 4.47 8.06 -8.90
CA VAL A 154 5.14 8.00 -10.20
C VAL A 154 4.58 9.13 -11.06
N CYS A 155 5.44 10.01 -11.55
CA CYS A 155 5.04 11.18 -12.33
C CYS A 155 5.74 11.17 -13.70
N ASP A 156 5.04 11.64 -14.73
CA ASP A 156 5.65 11.94 -16.04
C ASP A 156 6.58 13.15 -15.88
N LEU A 157 7.80 13.05 -16.39
CA LEU A 157 8.78 14.13 -16.40
C LEU A 157 8.36 15.33 -17.27
N ASN A 158 7.33 15.16 -18.10
CA ASN A 158 6.73 16.24 -18.90
C ASN A 158 5.55 16.91 -18.20
N ASP A 159 5.16 16.47 -17.00
CA ASP A 159 4.12 17.12 -16.21
C ASP A 159 4.56 18.55 -15.83
N GLU A 160 3.72 19.53 -16.16
CA GLU A 160 4.02 20.95 -15.91
C GLU A 160 4.02 21.29 -14.41
N ASP A 161 3.33 20.49 -13.60
CA ASP A 161 3.25 20.66 -12.14
C ASP A 161 4.41 19.98 -11.40
N LEU A 162 5.31 19.26 -12.10
CA LEU A 162 6.44 18.57 -11.51
C LEU A 162 7.69 19.47 -11.42
N GLU A 163 8.01 19.91 -10.22
CA GLU A 163 9.23 20.67 -9.96
C GLU A 163 10.47 19.75 -9.85
N PRO A 164 11.65 20.15 -10.36
CA PRO A 164 12.85 19.31 -10.27
C PRO A 164 13.29 18.94 -8.84
N ASP A 165 13.01 19.81 -7.87
CA ASP A 165 13.36 19.60 -6.47
C ASP A 165 12.47 18.54 -5.79
N ASP A 166 11.31 18.24 -6.36
CA ASP A 166 10.38 17.20 -5.89
C ASP A 166 10.73 15.81 -6.41
N ILE A 167 11.70 15.69 -7.33
CA ILE A 167 12.12 14.42 -7.92
C ILE A 167 13.08 13.68 -6.98
N TRP A 168 12.71 12.45 -6.62
CA TRP A 168 13.47 11.57 -5.75
C TRP A 168 14.25 10.50 -6.51
N ALA A 169 13.67 9.86 -7.52
CA ALA A 169 14.38 8.87 -8.32
C ALA A 169 13.81 8.77 -9.73
N ASN A 170 14.63 8.35 -10.69
CA ASN A 170 14.18 8.10 -12.06
C ASN A 170 13.70 6.65 -12.17
N VAL A 171 12.49 6.45 -12.67
CA VAL A 171 11.90 5.11 -12.88
C VAL A 171 12.32 4.54 -14.24
N GLY A 172 12.52 5.42 -15.22
CA GLY A 172 12.79 5.08 -16.61
C GLY A 172 11.70 5.62 -17.54
N GLU A 173 11.94 5.58 -18.86
CA GLU A 173 10.94 5.87 -19.91
C GLU A 173 10.21 7.21 -19.80
N GLY A 174 10.84 8.21 -19.17
CA GLY A 174 10.22 9.52 -18.97
C GLY A 174 9.45 9.66 -17.66
N TYR A 175 9.53 8.70 -16.74
CA TYR A 175 8.88 8.74 -15.43
C TYR A 175 9.87 8.85 -14.28
N ALA A 176 9.41 9.45 -13.18
CA ALA A 176 10.17 9.60 -11.95
C ALA A 176 9.29 9.43 -10.70
N LEU A 177 9.88 9.03 -9.59
CA LEU A 177 9.25 9.10 -8.28
C LEU A 177 9.37 10.52 -7.74
N ALA A 178 8.23 11.09 -7.37
CA ALA A 178 8.11 12.45 -6.87
C ALA A 178 7.00 12.56 -5.81
N HIS A 179 6.75 13.79 -5.35
CA HIS A 179 5.72 14.13 -4.36
C HIS A 179 5.79 13.25 -3.10
N LEU A 180 6.93 13.32 -2.41
CA LEU A 180 7.14 12.62 -1.15
C LEU A 180 6.05 12.99 -0.14
N HIS A 181 5.29 11.97 0.27
CA HIS A 181 4.27 12.06 1.30
C HIS A 181 4.73 11.28 2.54
N TRP A 182 4.89 11.99 3.65
CA TRP A 182 5.33 11.40 4.90
C TRP A 182 4.20 10.64 5.59
N LEU A 183 4.47 9.40 5.98
CA LEU A 183 3.50 8.56 6.66
C LEU A 183 3.70 8.53 8.19
N SER A 184 4.82 9.08 8.65
CA SER A 184 5.09 9.33 10.07
C SER A 184 5.88 10.63 10.26
N SER A 185 5.95 11.09 11.50
CA SER A 185 6.79 12.18 11.98
C SER A 185 8.24 11.76 12.25
N LEU A 186 8.61 10.49 12.00
CA LEU A 186 9.97 10.02 12.15
C LEU A 186 10.88 10.74 11.15
N ALA A 187 11.81 11.51 11.68
CA ALA A 187 12.83 12.16 10.86
C ALA A 187 13.75 11.12 10.22
N SER A 188 14.16 11.39 8.99
CA SER A 188 15.18 10.60 8.29
C SER A 188 16.08 11.51 7.46
N ASP A 189 17.27 11.02 7.15
CA ASP A 189 18.22 11.74 6.30
C ASP A 189 17.72 11.74 4.85
N ARG A 190 17.97 12.84 4.13
CA ARG A 190 17.66 12.96 2.71
C ARG A 190 18.38 11.87 1.90
N ASP A 191 19.58 11.49 2.29
CA ASP A 191 20.36 10.48 1.59
C ASP A 191 19.75 9.07 1.75
N ASP A 192 19.19 8.76 2.92
CA ASP A 192 18.49 7.49 3.17
C ASP A 192 17.22 7.40 2.31
N ILE A 193 16.42 8.48 2.27
CA ILE A 193 15.22 8.55 1.43
C ILE A 193 15.59 8.41 -0.04
N ARG A 194 16.68 9.05 -0.48
CA ARG A 194 17.16 8.98 -1.86
C ARG A 194 17.49 7.55 -2.25
N PHE A 195 18.23 6.83 -1.41
CA PHE A 195 18.56 5.42 -1.62
C PHE A 195 17.32 4.53 -1.70
N LEU A 196 16.35 4.74 -0.79
CA LEU A 196 15.08 3.98 -0.80
C LEU A 196 14.25 4.31 -2.04
N ALA A 197 14.20 5.56 -2.48
CA ALA A 197 13.51 5.97 -3.70
C ALA A 197 14.15 5.35 -4.94
N GLU A 198 15.48 5.29 -5.03
CA GLU A 198 16.17 4.61 -6.14
C GLU A 198 15.86 3.11 -6.19
N THR A 199 15.80 2.47 -5.02
CA THR A 199 15.39 1.07 -4.91
C THR A 199 13.93 0.88 -5.33
N ALA A 200 13.04 1.73 -4.81
CA ALA A 200 11.62 1.74 -5.14
C ALA A 200 11.37 1.94 -6.64
N ALA A 201 12.16 2.80 -7.30
CA ALA A 201 12.03 3.06 -8.73
C ALA A 201 12.28 1.81 -9.58
N GLY A 202 13.29 1.00 -9.22
CA GLY A 202 13.52 -0.30 -9.84
C GLY A 202 12.35 -1.27 -9.62
N ILE A 203 11.87 -1.36 -8.38
CA ILE A 203 10.74 -2.24 -8.02
C ILE A 203 9.46 -1.84 -8.73
N VAL A 204 9.16 -0.54 -8.84
CA VAL A 204 7.99 -0.03 -9.56
C VAL A 204 8.04 -0.44 -11.02
N ARG A 205 9.18 -0.26 -11.68
CA ARG A 205 9.35 -0.66 -13.08
C ARG A 205 9.09 -2.16 -13.25
N ASP A 206 9.76 -2.99 -12.45
CA ASP A 206 9.64 -4.44 -12.54
C ASP A 206 8.20 -4.89 -12.21
N ALA A 207 7.55 -4.27 -11.23
CA ALA A 207 6.15 -4.54 -10.87
C ALA A 207 5.18 -4.19 -12.01
N VAL A 208 5.36 -3.05 -12.68
CA VAL A 208 4.53 -2.64 -13.82
C VAL A 208 4.78 -3.55 -15.03
N GLU A 209 6.04 -3.88 -15.33
CA GLU A 209 6.37 -4.72 -16.49
C GLU A 209 5.88 -6.17 -16.33
N ASP A 210 6.07 -6.77 -15.14
CA ASP A 210 5.92 -8.22 -14.97
C ASP A 210 4.64 -8.65 -14.22
N VAL A 211 4.05 -7.77 -13.40
CA VAL A 211 2.99 -8.16 -12.46
C VAL A 211 1.69 -7.39 -12.65
N MET A 212 1.76 -6.07 -12.80
CA MET A 212 0.63 -5.16 -12.86
C MET A 212 0.76 -4.21 -14.08
N PRO A 213 0.75 -4.74 -15.32
CA PRO A 213 0.90 -3.92 -16.53
C PRO A 213 -0.23 -2.92 -16.75
N GLU A 214 -1.39 -3.16 -16.13
CA GLU A 214 -2.55 -2.28 -16.20
C GLU A 214 -2.54 -1.20 -15.11
N LEU A 215 -1.47 -1.09 -14.31
CA LEU A 215 -1.37 -0.09 -13.25
C LEU A 215 -1.21 1.34 -13.77
N LEU A 216 -0.58 1.48 -14.94
CA LEU A 216 -0.62 2.72 -15.72
C LEU A 216 -1.91 2.72 -16.54
N ALA A 217 -2.75 3.74 -16.34
CA ALA A 217 -3.89 3.95 -17.23
C ALA A 217 -3.36 4.18 -18.66
N THR A 218 -3.98 3.52 -19.64
CA THR A 218 -3.64 3.65 -21.08
C THR A 218 -4.33 4.84 -21.73
#